data_AF-A0A7U7J0J1-F1
#
_entry.id   AF-A0A7U7J0J1-F1
#
_cell.length_a   1.000
_cell.length_b   1.000
_cell.length_c   1.000
_cell.angle_alpha   90.00
_cell.angle_beta   90.00
_cell.angle_gamma   90.00
#
_symmetry.space_group_name_H-M   'P 1'
#
loop_
_entity.id
_entity.type
_entity.pdbx_description
1 polymer ?
#
loop_
_entity_poly.entity_id
_entity_poly.type
_entity_poly.pdbx_seq_one_letter_code
_entity_poly.pdbx_strand_id
1 'polypeptide(L)'
;MERLSAIRSVPEFAAGDTVRVGVRVVEGTRERVQVFEGVVIARSNRGLGSSFTVRKVSNGEGVERVFPLFSPTIADITVVRRGKVRRAKLYYLRGRSGKSARIAERPRDVKKEG
;
A
#
# COMPACT_ATOMS: atom_id res chain seq x y z
N MET A 1 22.90 -10.27 -6.71
CA MET A 1 21.98 -9.48 -5.87
C MET A 1 21.21 -8.39 -6.64
N GLU A 2 21.37 -8.28 -7.96
CA GLU A 2 20.85 -7.17 -8.79
C GLU A 2 19.44 -7.40 -9.36
N ARG A 3 18.89 -8.63 -9.25
CA ARG A 3 17.63 -9.01 -9.92
C ARG A 3 16.35 -8.55 -9.20
N LEU A 4 16.40 -8.22 -7.91
CA LEU A 4 15.18 -7.90 -7.14
C LEU A 4 14.76 -6.43 -7.27
N SER A 5 15.69 -5.50 -7.43
CA SER A 5 15.41 -4.06 -7.52
C SER A 5 14.83 -3.60 -8.86
N ALA A 6 14.98 -4.39 -9.93
CA ALA A 6 14.70 -3.97 -11.30
C ALA A 6 13.39 -4.53 -11.90
N ILE A 7 12.61 -5.30 -11.15
CA ILE A 7 11.45 -6.03 -11.72
C ILE A 7 10.32 -5.07 -12.13
N ARG A 8 10.16 -3.95 -11.42
CA ARG A 8 9.01 -3.05 -11.60
C ARG A 8 9.29 -1.64 -11.09
N SER A 9 8.77 -0.63 -11.79
CA SER A 9 8.74 0.76 -11.31
C SER A 9 7.83 0.89 -10.09
N VAL A 10 8.38 1.41 -8.98
CA VAL A 10 7.64 1.59 -7.73
C VAL A 10 7.12 3.04 -7.67
N PRO A 11 5.79 3.28 -7.63
CA PRO A 11 5.29 4.64 -7.50
C PRO A 11 5.69 5.23 -6.15
N GLU A 12 5.80 6.56 -6.10
CA GLU A 12 5.98 7.26 -4.84
C GLU A 12 4.67 7.27 -4.04
N PHE A 13 4.70 6.80 -2.79
CA PHE A 13 3.56 6.81 -1.87
C PHE A 13 4.00 6.87 -0.41
N ALA A 14 3.12 7.35 0.46
CA ALA A 14 3.41 7.52 1.87
C ALA A 14 2.37 6.81 2.75
N ALA A 15 2.63 6.76 4.05
CA ALA A 15 1.59 6.42 5.01
C ALA A 15 0.42 7.39 4.87
N GLY A 16 -0.80 6.87 4.92
CA GLY A 16 -2.04 7.62 4.70
C GLY A 16 -2.58 7.49 3.28
N ASP A 17 -1.75 7.20 2.29
CA ASP A 17 -2.20 6.96 0.93
C ASP A 17 -3.00 5.65 0.85
N THR A 18 -4.02 5.63 -0.01
CA THR A 18 -4.73 4.41 -0.39
C THR A 18 -4.07 3.85 -1.62
N VAL A 19 -3.63 2.59 -1.53
CA VAL A 19 -2.97 1.88 -2.63
C VAL A 19 -3.74 0.63 -2.99
N ARG A 20 -3.71 0.30 -4.26
CA ARG A 20 -4.14 -0.97 -4.82
C ARG A 20 -2.89 -1.79 -5.14
N VAL A 21 -2.76 -2.97 -4.55
CA VAL A 21 -1.64 -3.89 -4.76
C VAL A 21 -2.14 -5.12 -5.50
N GLY A 22 -1.67 -5.33 -6.73
CA GLY A 22 -1.89 -6.58 -7.46
C GLY A 22 -0.89 -7.63 -6.99
N VAL A 23 -1.39 -8.76 -6.48
CA VAL A 23 -0.58 -9.86 -5.94
C VAL A 23 -0.83 -11.10 -6.78
N ARG A 24 0.24 -11.67 -7.34
CA ARG A 24 0.21 -12.98 -8.00
C ARG A 24 0.00 -14.06 -6.93
N VAL A 25 -1.05 -14.84 -7.11
CA VAL A 25 -1.42 -15.96 -6.25
C VAL A 25 -1.48 -17.21 -7.11
N VAL A 26 -0.75 -18.24 -6.69
CA VAL A 26 -0.69 -19.55 -7.35
C VAL A 26 -1.56 -20.52 -6.55
N GLU A 27 -2.53 -21.13 -7.22
CA GLU A 27 -3.43 -22.14 -6.66
C GLU A 27 -3.29 -23.40 -7.51
N GLY A 28 -2.46 -24.34 -7.05
CA GLY A 28 -2.10 -25.53 -7.82
C GLY A 28 -1.33 -25.15 -9.08
N THR A 29 -1.93 -25.41 -10.25
CA THR A 29 -1.36 -25.11 -11.57
C THR A 29 -1.84 -23.79 -12.18
N ARG A 30 -2.78 -23.08 -11.52
CA ARG A 30 -3.34 -21.83 -12.02
C ARG A 30 -2.73 -20.64 -11.28
N GLU A 31 -2.41 -19.60 -12.03
CA GLU A 31 -1.97 -18.31 -11.49
C GLU A 31 -3.04 -17.25 -11.75
N ARG A 32 -3.36 -16.45 -10.72
CA ARG A 32 -4.22 -15.28 -10.86
C ARG A 32 -3.65 -14.07 -10.13
N VAL A 33 -4.02 -12.87 -10.57
CA VAL A 33 -3.71 -11.64 -9.84
C VAL A 33 -4.89 -11.30 -8.92
N GLN A 34 -4.65 -11.31 -7.62
CA GLN A 34 -5.60 -10.84 -6.62
C GLN A 34 -5.27 -9.41 -6.22
N VAL A 35 -6.28 -8.56 -6.13
CA VAL A 35 -6.12 -7.17 -5.75
C VAL A 35 -6.34 -6.98 -4.26
N PHE A 36 -5.38 -6.36 -3.58
CA PHE A 36 -5.52 -5.88 -2.21
C PHE A 36 -5.47 -4.35 -2.18
N GLU A 37 -6.62 -3.73 -1.96
CA GLU A 37 -6.75 -2.28 -1.86
C GLU A 37 -6.99 -1.84 -0.41
N GLY A 38 -6.24 -0.84 0.05
CA GLY A 38 -6.39 -0.29 1.39
C GLY A 38 -5.42 0.85 1.68
N VAL A 39 -5.46 1.33 2.92
CA VAL A 39 -4.62 2.44 3.40
C VAL A 39 -3.25 1.92 3.81
N VAL A 40 -2.19 2.58 3.35
CA VAL A 40 -0.82 2.34 3.84
C VAL A 40 -0.72 2.90 5.26
N ILE A 41 -0.55 2.02 6.25
CA ILE A 41 -0.47 2.43 7.66
C ILE A 41 0.96 2.50 8.17
N ALA A 42 1.91 1.88 7.47
CA ALA A 42 3.33 1.93 7.81
C ALA A 42 4.17 1.66 6.57
N ARG A 43 5.37 2.24 6.53
CA ARG A 43 6.40 1.98 5.54
C ARG A 43 7.75 1.84 6.24
N SER A 44 8.52 0.85 5.86
CA SER A 44 9.88 0.58 6.35
C SER A 44 10.84 0.75 5.18
N ASN A 45 11.77 1.69 5.30
CA ASN A 45 12.75 1.98 4.26
C ASN A 45 14.09 1.35 4.67
N ARG A 46 14.44 0.19 4.08
CA ARG A 46 15.66 -0.57 4.38
C ARG A 46 16.33 -1.08 3.09
N GLY A 47 16.46 -0.21 2.09
CA GLY A 47 16.97 -0.59 0.76
C GLY A 47 16.12 -1.71 0.15
N LEU A 48 16.73 -2.81 -0.27
CA LEU A 48 16.03 -4.00 -0.79
C LEU A 48 15.09 -4.66 0.23
N GLY A 49 15.35 -4.48 1.53
CA GLY A 49 14.49 -4.95 2.62
C GLY A 49 13.30 -4.01 2.92
N SER A 50 13.02 -3.05 2.04
CA SER A 50 11.90 -2.13 2.23
C SER A 50 10.56 -2.84 2.12
N SER A 51 9.60 -2.43 2.95
CA SER A 51 8.27 -3.00 2.98
C SER A 51 7.24 -1.95 3.37
N PHE A 52 5.97 -2.26 3.13
CA PHE A 52 4.85 -1.40 3.53
C PHE A 52 3.67 -2.25 4.00
N THR A 53 2.89 -1.71 4.92
CA THR A 53 1.73 -2.38 5.51
C THR A 53 0.46 -1.70 5.02
N VAL A 54 -0.43 -2.47 4.41
CA VAL A 54 -1.72 -2.00 3.92
C VAL A 54 -2.82 -2.57 4.80
N ARG A 55 -3.74 -1.70 5.24
CA ARG A 55 -4.91 -2.05 6.05
C ARG A 55 -6.19 -1.78 5.27
N LYS A 56 -7.12 -2.75 5.29
CA LYS A 56 -8.50 -2.57 4.83
C LYS A 56 -9.47 -3.18 5.84
N VAL A 57 -10.74 -2.79 5.76
CA VAL A 57 -11.82 -3.52 6.43
C VAL A 57 -12.49 -4.40 5.38
N SER A 58 -12.64 -5.68 5.68
CA SER A 58 -13.30 -6.66 4.82
C SER A 58 -14.34 -7.39 5.66
N ASN A 59 -15.60 -7.35 5.26
CA ASN A 59 -16.70 -8.01 5.99
C ASN A 59 -16.75 -7.64 7.50
N GLY A 60 -16.47 -6.39 7.83
CA GLY A 60 -16.43 -5.90 9.22
C GLY A 60 -15.12 -6.16 9.97
N GLU A 61 -14.22 -6.96 9.41
CA GLU A 61 -12.94 -7.31 10.03
C GLU A 61 -11.77 -6.51 9.46
N GLY A 62 -10.89 -6.04 10.34
CA GLY A 62 -9.68 -5.32 9.95
C GLY A 62 -8.61 -6.29 9.45
N VAL A 63 -8.32 -6.25 8.16
CA VAL A 63 -7.28 -7.08 7.52
C VAL A 63 -6.06 -6.22 7.23
N GLU A 64 -4.89 -6.70 7.65
CA GLU A 64 -3.61 -6.08 7.36
C GLU A 64 -2.72 -7.06 6.59
N ARG A 65 -2.01 -6.55 5.58
CA ARG A 65 -0.97 -7.29 4.86
C ARG A 65 0.31 -6.47 4.79
N VAL A 66 1.43 -7.15 4.98
CA VAL A 66 2.77 -6.59 4.81
C VAL A 66 3.30 -7.03 3.45
N PHE A 67 3.72 -6.07 2.65
CA PHE A 67 4.25 -6.30 1.31
C PHE A 67 5.73 -5.89 1.26
N PRO A 68 6.65 -6.80 0.94
CA PRO A 68 8.02 -6.43 0.57
C PRO A 68 7.96 -5.64 -0.74
N LEU A 69 8.56 -4.45 -0.77
CA LEU A 69 8.40 -3.47 -1.85
C LEU A 69 8.84 -4.03 -3.22
N PHE A 70 9.85 -4.90 -3.19
CA PHE A 70 10.51 -5.50 -4.36
C PHE A 70 10.18 -6.99 -4.53
N SER A 71 9.10 -7.48 -3.91
CA SER A 71 8.70 -8.88 -4.05
C SER A 71 8.29 -9.21 -5.49
N PRO A 72 8.75 -10.31 -6.09
CA PRO A 72 8.32 -10.75 -7.43
C PRO A 72 6.84 -11.16 -7.47
N THR A 73 6.23 -11.43 -6.31
CA THR A 73 4.80 -11.74 -6.22
C THR A 73 3.91 -10.51 -6.39
N ILE A 74 4.46 -9.29 -6.35
CA ILE A 74 3.71 -8.06 -6.61
C ILE A 74 3.72 -7.80 -8.12
N ALA A 75 2.54 -7.88 -8.74
CA ALA A 75 2.36 -7.54 -10.15
C ALA A 75 2.45 -6.02 -10.36
N ASP A 76 1.69 -5.26 -9.55
CA ASP A 76 1.62 -3.81 -9.65
C ASP A 76 1.29 -3.17 -8.29
N ILE A 77 1.63 -1.87 -8.17
CA ILE A 77 1.15 -1.00 -7.10
C ILE A 77 0.63 0.25 -7.77
N THR A 78 -0.62 0.61 -7.46
CA THR A 78 -1.28 1.81 -7.96
C THR A 78 -1.70 2.68 -6.78
N VAL A 79 -1.38 3.97 -6.83
CA VAL A 79 -1.88 4.95 -5.84
C VAL A 79 -3.27 5.39 -6.25
N VAL A 80 -4.28 5.02 -5.46
CA VAL A 80 -5.68 5.32 -5.74
C VAL A 80 -6.06 6.69 -5.18
N ARG A 81 -5.54 7.03 -3.99
CA ARG A 81 -5.87 8.28 -3.30
C ARG A 81 -4.73 8.71 -2.38
N ARG A 82 -4.47 10.02 -2.34
CA ARG A 82 -3.47 10.61 -1.43
C ARG A 82 -4.09 11.02 -0.11
N GLY A 83 -3.55 10.54 1.01
CA GLY A 83 -4.08 10.84 2.35
C GLY A 83 -3.26 11.87 3.10
N LYS A 84 -3.91 12.85 3.72
CA LYS A 84 -3.24 13.81 4.62
C LYS A 84 -3.17 13.25 6.03
N VAL A 85 -1.98 12.87 6.46
CA VAL A 85 -1.70 12.40 7.82
C VAL A 85 -0.51 13.12 8.41
N ARG A 86 -0.40 13.10 9.75
CA ARG A 86 0.70 13.74 10.49
C ARG A 86 1.71 12.74 11.06
N ARG A 87 1.40 11.44 11.04
CA ARG A 87 2.22 10.38 11.64
C ARG A 87 2.74 9.45 10.54
N ALA A 88 3.99 9.01 10.67
CA ALA A 88 4.58 8.01 9.76
C ALA A 88 4.02 6.59 9.95
N LYS A 89 3.50 6.28 11.15
CA LYS A 89 2.83 5.02 11.48
C LYS A 89 1.42 5.29 12.01
N LEU A 90 0.43 4.69 11.37
CA LEU A 90 -1.00 4.95 11.60
C LEU A 90 -1.69 3.84 12.38
N TYR A 91 -0.97 3.17 13.29
CA TYR A 91 -1.52 2.06 14.08
C TYR A 91 -2.75 2.44 14.90
N TYR A 92 -2.94 3.73 15.19
CA TYR A 92 -4.15 4.23 15.83
C TYR A 92 -5.43 3.93 15.02
N LEU A 93 -5.33 3.68 13.71
CA LEU A 93 -6.47 3.30 12.87
C LEU A 93 -6.99 1.88 13.16
N ARG A 94 -6.24 1.07 13.92
CA ARG A 94 -6.69 -0.28 14.33
C ARG A 94 -7.88 -0.22 15.27
N GLY A 95 -7.90 0.77 16.17
CA GLY A 95 -8.98 0.98 17.13
C GLY A 95 -10.04 1.98 16.69
N ARG A 96 -10.05 2.39 15.40
CA ARG A 96 -11.01 3.38 14.88
C ARG A 96 -11.90 2.75 13.82
N SER A 97 -13.15 3.21 13.80
CA SER A 97 -14.17 2.78 12.83
C SER A 97 -15.01 3.98 12.35
N GLY A 98 -15.74 3.77 11.26
CA GLY A 98 -16.65 4.77 10.68
C GLY A 98 -15.96 6.10 10.38
N LYS A 99 -16.56 7.21 10.83
CA LYS A 99 -16.06 8.57 10.59
C LYS A 99 -14.67 8.81 11.18
N SER A 100 -14.36 8.20 12.34
CA SER A 100 -13.09 8.43 13.05
C SER A 100 -11.87 7.79 12.36
N ALA A 101 -12.11 6.75 11.55
CA ALA A 101 -11.09 6.07 10.75
C ALA A 101 -10.81 6.77 9.40
N ARG A 102 -11.66 7.72 8.99
CA ARG A 102 -11.49 8.41 7.71
C ARG A 102 -10.26 9.31 7.74
N ILE A 103 -9.44 9.18 6.70
CA ILE A 103 -8.32 10.08 6.43
C ILE A 103 -8.77 11.14 5.43
N ALA A 104 -8.53 12.40 5.78
CA ALA A 104 -8.78 13.53 4.90
C ALA A 104 -7.91 13.41 3.64
N GLU A 105 -8.46 13.79 2.50
CA GLU A 105 -7.69 13.78 1.26
C GLU A 105 -6.61 14.86 1.30
N ARG A 106 -5.43 14.54 0.78
CA ARG A 106 -4.43 15.58 0.54
C ARG A 106 -4.93 16.41 -0.65
N PRO A 107 -5.04 17.75 -0.52
CA PRO A 107 -5.34 18.60 -1.67
C PRO A 107 -4.38 18.25 -2.80
N ARG A 108 -4.88 18.12 -4.03
CA ARG A 108 -4.03 17.82 -5.19
C ARG A 108 -2.89 18.84 -5.20
N ASP A 109 -1.66 18.35 -5.09
CA ASP A 109 -0.50 19.14 -5.48
C ASP A 109 -0.67 19.33 -7.00
N VAL A 110 -1.15 20.51 -7.41
CA VAL A 110 -1.20 20.92 -8.81
C VAL A 110 0.26 20.98 -9.25
N LYS A 111 0.78 19.89 -9.84
CA LYS A 111 2.05 19.96 -10.54
C LYS A 111 1.85 20.94 -11.69
N LYS A 112 2.39 22.15 -11.55
CA LYS A 112 2.79 22.96 -12.70
C LYS A 112 3.86 22.14 -13.40
N GLU A 113 3.50 21.53 -14.54
CA GLU A 113 4.49 21.19 -15.54
C GLU A 113 5.11 22.51 -15.98
N GLY A 114 6.42 22.63 -15.73
CA GLY A 114 7.27 23.71 -16.23
C GLY A 114 8.21 23.15 -17.28
#